data_AF-A0A6M0C026-F1
#
_entry.id   AF-A0A6M0C026-F1
#
_cell.length_a   1.000
_cell.length_b   1.000
_cell.length_c   1.000
_cell.angle_alpha   90.00
_cell.angle_beta   90.00
_cell.angle_gamma   90.00
#
_symmetry.space_group_name_H-M   'P 1'
#
loop_
_entity.id
_entity.type
_entity.pdbx_description
1 polymer ?
#
loop_
_entity_poly.entity_id
_entity_poly.type
_entity_poly.pdbx_seq_one_letter_code
_entity_poly.pdbx_strand_id
1 'polypeptide(L)'
;PNIKLGFWYQLGEWMNQGLVAPIPKGYQLSANASAVLGTIQGLDSGQQITVLRNSVIDMGFDVKNLGNYTRVSEPVVAPKNMAERTKVTIQGVDNPTILNYMNNLNANDFNALIELFTPDGGLQPPFRRPIVGKDAVLRFFQEECQNLKLIPEQGISEPAEDGYTQIKVTGKCQTPWFGAGVGMNIAWRFLLNPEGKIFFVAIDLLASAKELLNLAR
;
A
#
# COMPACT_ATOMS: atom_id res chain seq x y z
N PRO A 1 5.83 -0.63 -10.18
CA PRO A 1 6.31 -1.74 -9.31
C PRO A 1 5.89 -3.13 -9.76
N ASN A 2 4.61 -3.32 -10.09
CA ASN A 2 4.06 -4.59 -10.54
C ASN A 2 4.79 -5.21 -11.75
N ILE A 3 5.19 -4.40 -12.73
CA ILE A 3 6.00 -4.88 -13.88
C ILE A 3 7.31 -5.53 -13.42
N LYS A 4 8.02 -4.93 -12.46
CA LYS A 4 9.25 -5.52 -11.89
C LYS A 4 8.95 -6.84 -11.16
N LEU A 5 7.87 -6.91 -10.40
CA LEU A 5 7.45 -8.13 -9.72
C LEU A 5 7.12 -9.25 -10.71
N GLY A 6 6.36 -8.95 -11.76
CA GLY A 6 6.04 -9.92 -12.83
C GLY A 6 7.29 -10.40 -13.58
N PHE A 7 8.25 -9.51 -13.83
CA PHE A 7 9.55 -9.87 -14.40
C PHE A 7 10.30 -10.88 -13.52
N TRP A 8 10.45 -10.61 -12.22
CA TRP A 8 11.14 -11.52 -11.29
C TRP A 8 10.39 -12.83 -11.07
N TYR A 9 9.06 -12.80 -11.06
CA TYR A 9 8.23 -14.00 -11.03
C TYR A 9 8.54 -14.91 -12.23
N GLN A 10 8.51 -14.36 -13.45
CA GLN A 10 8.79 -15.12 -14.66
C GLN A 10 10.23 -15.65 -14.71
N LEU A 11 11.21 -14.87 -14.23
CA LEU A 11 12.59 -15.36 -14.10
C LEU A 11 12.67 -16.55 -13.13
N GLY A 12 11.98 -16.51 -12.00
CA GLY A 12 11.93 -17.62 -11.04
C GLY A 12 11.35 -18.89 -11.67
N GLU A 13 10.25 -18.77 -12.42
CA GLU A 13 9.66 -19.89 -13.16
C GLU A 13 10.63 -20.47 -14.19
N TRP A 14 11.35 -19.62 -14.94
CA TRP A 14 12.35 -20.06 -15.90
C TRP A 14 13.60 -20.67 -15.25
N MET A 15 14.00 -20.22 -14.06
CA MET A 15 15.05 -20.88 -13.28
C MET A 15 14.63 -22.28 -12.85
N ASN A 16 13.37 -22.47 -12.45
CA ASN A 16 12.83 -23.77 -12.09
C ASN A 16 12.72 -24.72 -13.30
N GLN A 17 12.41 -24.18 -14.49
CA GLN A 17 12.36 -24.92 -15.75
C GLN A 17 13.74 -25.17 -16.39
N GLY A 18 14.81 -24.57 -15.85
CA GLY A 18 16.16 -24.67 -16.41
C GLY A 18 16.38 -23.83 -17.68
N LEU A 19 15.47 -22.91 -18.01
CA LEU A 19 15.60 -21.97 -19.13
C LEU A 19 16.49 -20.77 -18.78
N VAL A 20 16.58 -20.43 -17.49
CA VAL A 20 17.49 -19.44 -16.92
C VAL A 20 18.39 -20.14 -15.90
N ALA A 21 19.64 -19.73 -15.78
CA ALA A 21 20.58 -20.33 -14.83
C ALA A 21 20.03 -20.25 -13.39
N PRO A 22 19.85 -21.38 -12.69
CA PRO A 22 19.33 -21.38 -11.33
C PRO A 22 20.40 -20.99 -10.31
N ILE A 23 19.97 -20.75 -9.06
CA ILE A 23 20.91 -20.63 -7.94
C ILE A 23 21.67 -21.97 -7.78
N PRO A 24 23.01 -21.96 -7.61
CA PRO A 24 23.80 -23.19 -7.50
C PRO A 24 23.30 -24.14 -6.39
N LYS A 25 23.32 -25.44 -6.68
CA LYS A 25 22.98 -26.46 -5.68
C LYS A 25 23.95 -26.35 -4.49
N GLY A 26 23.39 -26.25 -3.29
CA GLY A 26 24.18 -26.12 -2.06
C GLY A 26 24.86 -24.76 -1.88
N TYR A 27 24.40 -23.71 -2.57
CA TYR A 27 24.89 -22.35 -2.38
C TYR A 27 24.89 -21.97 -0.89
N GLN A 28 26.06 -21.62 -0.38
CA GLN A 28 26.25 -21.25 1.03
C GLN A 28 26.09 -19.74 1.17
N LEU A 29 25.07 -19.33 1.92
CA LEU A 29 24.89 -17.94 2.31
C LEU A 29 26.02 -17.51 3.25
N SER A 30 26.44 -16.24 3.16
CA SER A 30 27.32 -15.64 4.17
C SER A 30 26.63 -15.61 5.54
N ALA A 31 27.40 -15.48 6.62
CA ALA A 31 26.83 -15.40 7.98
C ALA A 31 25.76 -14.29 8.09
N ASN A 32 26.04 -13.11 7.53
CA ASN A 32 25.10 -11.99 7.51
C ASN A 32 23.85 -12.32 6.68
N ALA A 33 24.00 -12.94 5.51
CA ALA A 33 22.86 -13.28 4.66
C ALA A 33 21.97 -14.37 5.31
N SER A 34 22.57 -15.36 5.97
CA SER A 34 21.86 -16.37 6.75
C SER A 34 21.08 -15.76 7.91
N ALA A 35 21.67 -14.81 8.63
CA ALA A 35 20.99 -14.08 9.70
C ALA A 35 19.79 -13.28 9.16
N VAL A 36 19.97 -12.54 8.05
CA VAL A 36 18.89 -11.79 7.40
C VAL A 36 17.77 -12.71 6.94
N LEU A 37 18.09 -13.86 6.32
CA LEU A 37 17.08 -14.84 5.91
C LEU A 37 16.32 -15.39 7.11
N GLY A 38 17.02 -15.71 8.20
CA GLY A 38 16.39 -16.14 9.46
C GLY A 38 15.45 -15.08 10.04
N THR A 39 15.84 -13.80 9.98
CA THR A 39 14.96 -12.69 10.38
C THR A 39 13.70 -12.64 9.51
N ILE A 40 13.83 -12.70 8.18
CA ILE A 40 12.68 -12.67 7.26
C ILE A 40 11.73 -13.83 7.53
N GLN A 41 12.25 -15.04 7.77
CA GLN A 41 11.45 -16.22 8.08
C GLN A 41 10.64 -16.08 9.37
N GLY A 42 11.09 -15.26 10.32
CA GLY A 42 10.39 -14.99 11.58
C GLY A 42 9.33 -13.87 11.51
N LEU A 43 9.29 -13.10 10.42
CA LEU A 43 8.28 -12.05 10.22
C LEU A 43 6.90 -12.63 9.89
N ASP A 44 5.84 -11.86 10.11
CA ASP A 44 4.52 -12.22 9.58
C ASP A 44 4.49 -12.16 8.05
N SER A 45 3.54 -12.85 7.42
CA SER A 45 3.47 -12.96 5.96
C SER A 45 3.31 -11.60 5.25
N GLY A 46 2.61 -10.63 5.85
CA GLY A 46 2.46 -9.29 5.30
C GLY A 46 3.79 -8.51 5.29
N GLN A 47 4.58 -8.65 6.36
CA GLN A 47 5.93 -8.11 6.44
C GLN A 47 6.89 -8.80 5.48
N GLN A 48 6.85 -10.14 5.38
CA GLN A 48 7.67 -10.91 4.45
C GLN A 48 7.50 -10.42 3.01
N ILE A 49 6.25 -10.31 2.53
CA ILE A 49 6.00 -9.85 1.16
C ILE A 49 6.40 -8.39 0.96
N THR A 50 6.35 -7.56 2.00
CA THR A 50 6.79 -6.16 1.94
C THR A 50 8.31 -6.06 1.77
N VAL A 51 9.08 -6.86 2.53
CA VAL A 51 10.54 -6.94 2.39
C VAL A 51 10.94 -7.43 0.99
N LEU A 52 10.28 -8.48 0.50
CA LEU A 52 10.53 -9.01 -0.85
C LEU A 52 10.17 -7.99 -1.94
N ARG A 53 9.02 -7.32 -1.83
CA ARG A 53 8.61 -6.28 -2.77
C ARG A 53 9.61 -5.13 -2.82
N ASN A 54 10.06 -4.64 -1.68
CA ASN A 54 10.99 -3.51 -1.62
C ASN A 54 12.36 -3.91 -2.19
N SER A 55 12.85 -5.11 -1.88
CA SER A 55 14.06 -5.67 -2.50
C SER A 55 14.00 -5.66 -4.03
N VAL A 56 12.86 -6.07 -4.62
CA VAL A 56 12.66 -6.04 -6.08
C VAL A 56 12.61 -4.62 -6.64
N ILE A 57 11.96 -3.69 -5.93
CA ILE A 57 11.81 -2.30 -6.39
C ILE A 57 13.15 -1.58 -6.42
N ASP A 58 14.02 -1.84 -5.44
CA ASP A 58 15.32 -1.20 -5.28
C ASP A 58 16.39 -1.78 -6.23
N MET A 59 16.12 -2.89 -6.92
CA MET A 59 16.98 -3.40 -7.99
C MET A 59 16.88 -2.56 -9.28
N GLY A 60 18.00 -2.48 -10.00
CA GLY A 60 18.14 -1.75 -11.26
C GLY A 60 19.02 -0.51 -11.12
N PHE A 61 18.82 0.47 -12.00
CA PHE A 61 19.59 1.71 -12.00
C PHE A 61 18.96 2.76 -11.05
N ASP A 62 19.77 3.48 -10.27
CA ASP A 62 19.30 4.57 -9.41
C ASP A 62 18.99 5.82 -10.25
N VAL A 63 17.69 6.08 -10.42
CA VAL A 63 17.18 7.19 -11.24
C VAL A 63 17.15 8.52 -10.49
N LYS A 64 17.50 8.57 -9.20
CA LYS A 64 17.40 9.81 -8.38
C LYS A 64 18.24 10.96 -8.92
N ASN A 65 19.33 10.65 -9.61
CA ASN A 65 20.24 11.64 -10.18
C ASN A 65 20.00 11.86 -11.69
N LEU A 66 18.94 11.27 -12.26
CA LEU A 66 18.58 11.49 -13.66
C LEU A 66 17.62 12.67 -13.78
N GLY A 67 17.93 13.62 -14.68
CA GLY A 67 17.06 14.76 -14.96
C GLY A 67 15.74 14.38 -15.65
N ASN A 68 15.71 13.26 -16.38
CA ASN A 68 14.48 12.71 -16.96
C ASN A 68 14.52 11.17 -16.92
N TYR A 69 13.38 10.56 -16.63
CA TYR A 69 13.21 9.11 -16.59
C TYR A 69 11.83 8.74 -17.12
N THR A 70 11.80 7.91 -18.17
CA THR A 70 10.55 7.41 -18.74
C THR A 70 9.95 6.37 -17.81
N ARG A 71 8.78 6.67 -17.26
CA ARG A 71 8.01 5.73 -16.43
C ARG A 71 7.19 4.82 -17.32
N VAL A 72 7.15 3.55 -16.96
CA VAL A 72 6.30 2.54 -17.59
C VAL A 72 5.45 1.90 -16.50
N SER A 73 4.13 1.92 -16.67
CA SER A 73 3.15 1.34 -15.77
C SER A 73 2.15 0.50 -16.55
N GLU A 74 1.42 -0.35 -15.83
CA GLU A 74 0.26 -1.04 -16.39
C GLU A 74 -0.81 -0.02 -16.82
N PRO A 75 -1.64 -0.35 -17.82
CA PRO A 75 -2.83 0.42 -18.12
C PRO A 75 -3.71 0.56 -16.86
N VAL A 76 -4.34 1.73 -16.70
CA VAL A 76 -5.27 1.96 -15.59
C VAL A 76 -6.58 1.26 -15.88
N VAL A 77 -6.95 0.31 -15.02
CA VAL A 77 -8.23 -0.41 -15.10
C VAL A 77 -9.37 0.56 -14.80
N ALA A 78 -10.43 0.49 -15.60
CA ALA A 78 -11.62 1.30 -15.38
C ALA A 78 -12.25 1.00 -14.00
N PRO A 79 -12.86 2.00 -13.34
CA PRO A 79 -13.53 1.78 -12.06
C PRO A 79 -14.64 0.73 -12.18
N LYS A 80 -14.85 -0.06 -11.11
CA LYS A 80 -15.98 -1.00 -11.05
C LYS A 80 -17.31 -0.26 -11.22
N ASN A 81 -18.25 -0.91 -11.90
CA ASN A 81 -19.61 -0.42 -12.06
C ASN A 81 -20.26 -0.19 -10.70
N MET A 82 -21.09 0.85 -10.58
CA MET A 82 -21.70 1.23 -9.29
C MET A 82 -22.48 0.09 -8.63
N ALA A 83 -23.16 -0.76 -9.42
CA ALA A 83 -23.91 -1.92 -8.93
C ALA A 83 -23.04 -3.04 -8.33
N GLU A 84 -21.76 -3.08 -8.68
CA GLU A 84 -20.79 -4.09 -8.20
C GLU A 84 -19.94 -3.58 -7.03
N ARG A 85 -20.10 -2.30 -6.64
CA ARG A 85 -19.32 -1.71 -5.56
C ARG A 85 -19.82 -2.18 -4.20
N THR A 86 -18.90 -2.58 -3.35
CA THR A 86 -19.15 -2.88 -1.94
C THR A 86 -18.94 -1.63 -1.09
N LYS A 87 -19.74 -1.48 -0.04
CA LYS A 87 -19.52 -0.46 1.00
C LYS A 87 -18.83 -1.09 2.20
N VAL A 88 -17.79 -0.43 2.70
CA VAL A 88 -17.17 -0.79 3.98
C VAL A 88 -17.99 -0.26 5.15
N THR A 89 -17.87 -0.94 6.29
CA THR A 89 -18.33 -0.45 7.60
C THR A 89 -17.12 -0.43 8.52
N ILE A 90 -16.98 0.63 9.33
CA ILE A 90 -15.85 0.81 10.25
C ILE A 90 -16.43 1.07 11.63
N GLN A 91 -16.19 0.17 12.58
CA GLN A 91 -16.66 0.38 13.94
C GLN A 91 -16.00 1.64 14.54
N GLY A 92 -16.81 2.59 15.03
CA GLY A 92 -16.31 3.84 15.63
C GLY A 92 -16.00 4.97 14.64
N VAL A 93 -16.19 4.76 13.33
CA VAL A 93 -15.98 5.81 12.32
C VAL A 93 -17.10 5.78 11.27
N ASP A 94 -17.91 6.83 11.23
CA ASP A 94 -18.97 7.05 10.24
C ASP A 94 -18.67 8.23 9.29
N ASN A 95 -17.48 8.84 9.40
CA ASN A 95 -17.09 9.98 8.59
C ASN A 95 -17.16 9.66 7.07
N PRO A 96 -17.94 10.41 6.28
CA PRO A 96 -18.19 10.09 4.89
C PRO A 96 -16.95 10.15 4.01
N THR A 97 -15.99 11.04 4.29
CA THR A 97 -14.73 11.13 3.54
C THR A 97 -13.92 9.85 3.71
N ILE A 98 -13.85 9.30 4.94
CA ILE A 98 -13.11 8.05 5.22
C ILE A 98 -13.80 6.86 4.56
N LEU A 99 -15.12 6.75 4.66
CA LEU A 99 -15.87 5.67 4.02
C LEU A 99 -15.71 5.72 2.49
N ASN A 100 -15.82 6.92 1.89
CA ASN A 100 -15.63 7.11 0.46
C ASN A 100 -14.19 6.82 0.02
N TYR A 101 -13.18 7.16 0.81
CA TYR A 101 -11.78 6.82 0.53
C TYR A 101 -11.63 5.30 0.35
N MET A 102 -12.13 4.52 1.30
CA MET A 102 -12.04 3.06 1.27
C MET A 102 -12.83 2.46 0.09
N ASN A 103 -14.06 2.94 -0.13
CA ASN A 103 -14.94 2.45 -1.18
C ASN A 103 -14.41 2.76 -2.59
N ASN A 104 -13.94 3.99 -2.82
CA ASN A 104 -13.38 4.40 -4.10
C ASN A 104 -12.10 3.63 -4.41
N LEU A 105 -11.22 3.45 -3.43
CA LEU A 105 -9.99 2.68 -3.62
C LEU A 105 -10.28 1.19 -3.92
N ASN A 106 -11.23 0.56 -3.22
CA ASN A 106 -11.69 -0.82 -3.50
C ASN A 106 -12.36 -0.99 -4.89
N ALA A 107 -12.80 0.11 -5.48
CA ALA A 107 -13.44 0.15 -6.79
C ALA A 107 -12.50 0.59 -7.93
N ASN A 108 -11.22 0.85 -7.65
CA ASN A 108 -10.27 1.52 -8.57
C ASN A 108 -10.79 2.88 -9.09
N ASP A 109 -11.66 3.57 -8.35
CA ASP A 109 -12.20 4.87 -8.73
C ASP A 109 -11.26 6.01 -8.29
N PHE A 110 -10.09 6.08 -8.94
CA PHE A 110 -9.04 7.01 -8.54
C PHE A 110 -9.39 8.47 -8.80
N ASN A 111 -10.26 8.75 -9.78
CA ASN A 111 -10.75 10.09 -10.07
C ASN A 111 -11.69 10.58 -8.96
N ALA A 112 -12.63 9.74 -8.49
CA ALA A 112 -13.45 10.11 -7.34
C ALA A 112 -12.64 10.15 -6.03
N LEU A 113 -11.64 9.27 -5.89
CA LEU A 113 -10.76 9.20 -4.73
C LEU A 113 -9.94 10.48 -4.54
N ILE A 114 -9.34 11.00 -5.62
CA ILE A 114 -8.47 12.18 -5.51
C ILE A 114 -9.26 13.44 -5.15
N GLU A 115 -10.56 13.49 -5.47
CA GLU A 115 -11.42 14.60 -5.09
C GLU A 115 -11.70 14.69 -3.58
N LEU A 116 -11.37 13.65 -2.81
CA LEU A 116 -11.40 13.69 -1.35
C LEU A 116 -10.23 14.48 -0.76
N PHE A 117 -9.16 14.71 -1.52
CA PHE A 117 -7.97 15.43 -1.06
C PHE A 117 -8.09 16.94 -1.25
N THR A 118 -7.44 17.68 -0.37
CA THR A 118 -7.08 19.09 -0.58
C THR A 118 -6.10 19.24 -1.75
N PRO A 119 -5.99 20.40 -2.40
CA PRO A 119 -5.06 20.60 -3.53
C PRO A 119 -3.59 20.27 -3.20
N ASP A 120 -3.16 20.64 -1.99
CA ASP A 120 -1.84 20.41 -1.40
C ASP A 120 -1.77 19.17 -0.49
N GLY A 121 -2.83 18.35 -0.51
CA GLY A 121 -2.94 17.17 0.33
C GLY A 121 -1.85 16.14 0.07
N GLY A 122 -1.49 15.41 1.12
CA GLY A 122 -0.43 14.40 1.08
C GLY A 122 -0.90 12.98 1.39
N LEU A 123 -0.24 12.01 0.76
CA LEU A 123 -0.37 10.59 1.09
C LEU A 123 1.02 10.01 1.39
N GLN A 124 1.17 9.35 2.53
CA GLN A 124 2.39 8.64 2.91
C GLN A 124 2.18 7.12 2.84
N PRO A 125 2.76 6.43 1.85
CA PRO A 125 2.76 4.97 1.81
C PRO A 125 3.65 4.38 2.92
N PRO A 126 3.52 3.08 3.25
CA PRO A 126 4.36 2.44 4.25
C PRO A 126 5.86 2.60 3.92
N PHE A 127 6.65 3.01 4.92
CA PHE A 127 8.11 3.16 4.86
C PHE A 127 8.62 4.11 3.76
N ARG A 128 7.77 5.01 3.24
CA ARG A 128 8.11 5.98 2.21
C ARG A 128 7.86 7.41 2.71
N ARG A 129 8.54 8.38 2.08
CA ARG A 129 8.25 9.80 2.30
C ARG A 129 6.85 10.15 1.76
N PRO A 130 6.19 11.17 2.34
CA PRO A 130 4.96 11.73 1.79
C PRO A 130 5.04 12.08 0.32
N ILE A 131 3.98 11.76 -0.42
CA ILE A 131 3.70 12.21 -1.77
C ILE A 131 2.72 13.37 -1.64
N VAL A 132 3.10 14.56 -2.11
CA VAL A 132 2.35 15.80 -1.90
C VAL A 132 1.75 16.28 -3.22
N GLY A 133 0.50 16.73 -3.17
CA GLY A 133 -0.23 17.31 -4.29
C GLY A 133 -1.05 16.29 -5.08
N LYS A 134 -2.24 16.72 -5.54
CA LYS A 134 -3.21 15.84 -6.20
C LYS A 134 -2.65 15.03 -7.37
N ASP A 135 -1.88 15.66 -8.26
CA ASP A 135 -1.36 14.98 -9.45
C ASP A 135 -0.38 13.85 -9.09
N ALA A 136 0.47 14.08 -8.10
CA ALA A 136 1.44 13.09 -7.66
C ALA A 136 0.76 11.92 -6.93
N VAL A 137 -0.26 12.22 -6.12
CA VAL A 137 -1.06 11.21 -5.40
C VAL A 137 -1.93 10.41 -6.36
N LEU A 138 -2.59 11.04 -7.33
CA LEU A 138 -3.38 10.37 -8.37
C LEU A 138 -2.53 9.40 -9.19
N ARG A 139 -1.35 9.87 -9.62
CA ARG A 139 -0.38 9.01 -10.33
C ARG A 139 0.03 7.81 -9.47
N PHE A 140 0.29 8.01 -8.18
CA PHE A 140 0.59 6.91 -7.27
C PHE A 140 -0.56 5.88 -7.20
N PHE A 141 -1.81 6.34 -7.12
CA PHE A 141 -2.96 5.43 -7.14
C PHE A 141 -3.04 4.61 -8.42
N GLN A 142 -2.88 5.27 -9.57
CA GLN A 142 -2.94 4.65 -10.89
C GLN A 142 -1.79 3.66 -11.14
N GLU A 143 -0.57 3.96 -10.68
CA GLU A 143 0.62 3.13 -10.93
C GLU A 143 0.85 2.02 -9.90
N GLU A 144 0.37 2.18 -8.66
CA GLU A 144 0.73 1.30 -7.54
C GLU A 144 -0.45 0.73 -6.74
N CYS A 145 -1.67 1.25 -6.87
CA CYS A 145 -2.79 0.91 -5.98
C CYS A 145 -3.95 0.16 -6.66
N GLN A 146 -3.76 -0.27 -7.91
CA GLN A 146 -4.78 -1.01 -8.64
C GLN A 146 -5.08 -2.37 -7.98
N ASN A 147 -6.36 -2.69 -7.89
CA ASN A 147 -6.90 -3.96 -7.40
C ASN A 147 -6.55 -4.31 -5.95
N LEU A 148 -6.22 -3.32 -5.12
CA LEU A 148 -6.15 -3.51 -3.67
C LEU A 148 -7.54 -3.80 -3.10
N LYS A 149 -7.58 -4.60 -2.03
CA LYS A 149 -8.80 -4.82 -1.25
C LYS A 149 -8.57 -4.44 0.20
N LEU A 150 -9.11 -3.28 0.57
CA LEU A 150 -9.12 -2.73 1.91
C LEU A 150 -10.31 -3.28 2.67
N ILE A 151 -10.03 -3.79 3.87
CA ILE A 151 -10.97 -4.38 4.80
C ILE A 151 -10.76 -3.65 6.14
N PRO A 152 -11.19 -2.38 6.25
CA PRO A 152 -11.12 -1.66 7.52
C PRO A 152 -12.07 -2.32 8.53
N GLU A 153 -11.66 -2.36 9.80
CA GLU A 153 -12.41 -3.07 10.85
C GLU A 153 -12.98 -2.05 11.85
N GLN A 154 -12.12 -1.22 12.41
CA GLN A 154 -12.49 -0.26 13.46
C GLN A 154 -11.62 1.00 13.39
N GLY A 155 -12.03 2.04 14.12
CA GLY A 155 -11.26 3.27 14.23
C GLY A 155 -11.77 4.19 15.32
N ILE A 156 -11.09 5.32 15.45
CA ILE A 156 -11.44 6.41 16.35
C ILE A 156 -11.34 7.73 15.59
N SER A 157 -12.27 8.64 15.87
CA SER A 157 -12.31 10.00 15.34
C SER A 157 -12.20 10.98 16.50
N GLU A 158 -11.24 11.90 16.41
CA GLU A 158 -10.94 12.87 17.46
C GLU A 158 -10.80 14.28 16.83
N PRO A 159 -11.31 15.33 17.49
CA PRO A 159 -11.04 16.69 17.07
C PRO A 159 -9.55 17.02 17.22
N ALA A 160 -9.04 17.88 16.35
CA ALA A 160 -7.69 18.40 16.37
C ALA A 160 -7.71 19.94 16.45
N GLU A 161 -6.53 20.55 16.56
CA GLU A 161 -6.37 22.01 16.57
C GLU A 161 -6.93 22.64 15.28
N ASP A 162 -7.32 23.91 15.36
CA ASP A 162 -7.81 24.71 14.23
C ASP A 162 -9.00 24.10 13.46
N GLY A 163 -9.82 23.30 14.14
CA GLY A 163 -11.02 22.68 13.55
C GLY A 163 -10.72 21.47 12.65
N TYR A 164 -9.48 21.00 12.63
CA TYR A 164 -9.12 19.76 11.96
C TYR A 164 -9.73 18.55 12.68
N THR A 165 -9.79 17.41 11.99
CA THR A 165 -10.20 16.13 12.58
C THR A 165 -9.13 15.08 12.32
N GLN A 166 -8.66 14.43 13.38
CA GLN A 166 -7.77 13.27 13.30
C GLN A 166 -8.60 11.99 13.34
N ILE A 167 -8.37 11.09 12.38
CA ILE A 167 -9.08 9.80 12.33
C ILE A 167 -8.06 8.69 12.13
N LYS A 168 -8.03 7.72 13.05
CA LYS A 168 -7.22 6.51 12.92
C LYS A 168 -8.12 5.33 12.66
N VAL A 169 -7.87 4.61 11.58
CA VAL A 169 -8.56 3.36 11.21
C VAL A 169 -7.55 2.23 11.21
N THR A 170 -7.94 1.07 11.73
CA THR A 170 -7.16 -0.17 11.63
C THR A 170 -7.95 -1.25 10.91
N GLY A 171 -7.24 -2.16 10.25
CA GLY A 171 -7.83 -3.30 9.57
C GLY A 171 -6.83 -4.02 8.69
N LYS A 172 -7.32 -4.64 7.62
CA LYS A 172 -6.48 -5.42 6.71
C LYS A 172 -6.46 -4.86 5.29
N CYS A 173 -5.37 -5.08 4.59
CA CYS A 173 -5.25 -4.82 3.16
C CYS A 173 -4.72 -6.06 2.45
N GLN A 174 -5.38 -6.43 1.35
CA GLN A 174 -4.97 -7.53 0.48
C GLN A 174 -4.43 -6.97 -0.83
N THR A 175 -3.31 -7.52 -1.28
CA THR A 175 -2.73 -7.20 -2.59
C THR A 175 -3.23 -8.20 -3.64
N PRO A 176 -3.35 -7.81 -4.92
CA PRO A 176 -3.76 -8.74 -5.97
C PRO A 176 -2.77 -9.90 -6.19
N TRP A 177 -1.51 -9.75 -5.78
CA TRP A 177 -0.46 -10.77 -5.90
C TRP A 177 -0.70 -12.00 -5.03
N PHE A 178 -1.34 -11.82 -3.87
CA PHE A 178 -1.57 -12.90 -2.91
C PHE A 178 -3.06 -13.08 -2.55
N GLY A 179 -3.93 -12.14 -2.97
CA GLY A 179 -5.35 -12.17 -2.69
C GLY A 179 -5.67 -12.37 -1.21
N ALA A 180 -6.60 -13.29 -0.92
CA ALA A 180 -6.96 -13.64 0.45
C ALA A 180 -5.89 -14.44 1.20
N GLY A 181 -4.83 -14.92 0.52
CA GLY A 181 -3.75 -15.68 1.13
C GLY A 181 -2.85 -14.85 2.06
N VAL A 182 -2.78 -13.53 1.86
CA VAL A 182 -2.04 -12.61 2.74
C VAL A 182 -2.87 -11.35 3.01
N GLY A 183 -3.31 -11.20 4.26
CA GLY A 183 -3.92 -9.95 4.76
C GLY A 183 -2.93 -9.16 5.58
N MET A 184 -2.42 -8.06 5.03
CA MET A 184 -1.50 -7.17 5.73
C MET A 184 -2.25 -6.39 6.80
N ASN A 185 -1.71 -6.31 8.02
CA ASN A 185 -2.28 -5.47 9.09
C ASN A 185 -1.91 -4.01 8.82
N ILE A 186 -2.91 -3.13 8.66
CA ILE A 186 -2.71 -1.74 8.26
C ILE A 186 -3.37 -0.79 9.25
N ALA A 187 -2.71 0.33 9.50
CA ALA A 187 -3.34 1.53 10.06
C ALA A 187 -3.38 2.64 9.01
N TRP A 188 -4.51 3.35 8.93
CA TRP A 188 -4.66 4.59 8.19
C TRP A 188 -4.85 5.72 9.19
N ARG A 189 -3.95 6.71 9.15
CA ARG A 189 -4.00 7.91 9.99
C ARG A 189 -4.31 9.11 9.13
N PHE A 190 -5.55 9.56 9.19
CA PHE A 190 -6.07 10.70 8.47
C PHE A 190 -6.00 11.97 9.32
N LEU A 191 -5.70 13.07 8.64
CA LEU A 191 -5.89 14.43 9.11
C LEU A 191 -6.79 15.13 8.09
N LEU A 192 -8.02 15.41 8.50
CA LEU A 192 -9.01 16.12 7.71
C LEU A 192 -9.01 17.59 8.09
N ASN A 193 -9.10 18.46 7.09
CA ASN A 193 -9.28 19.89 7.30
C ASN A 193 -10.73 20.21 7.75
N PRO A 194 -11.05 21.46 8.12
CA PRO A 194 -12.39 21.85 8.55
C PRO A 194 -13.51 21.59 7.52
N GLU A 195 -13.18 21.56 6.23
CA GLU A 195 -14.13 21.21 5.16
C GLU A 195 -14.31 19.69 4.97
N GLY A 196 -13.66 18.87 5.80
CA GLY A 196 -13.73 17.41 5.74
C GLY A 196 -12.93 16.79 4.61
N LYS A 197 -12.01 17.53 3.97
CA LYS A 197 -11.09 17.04 2.93
C LYS A 197 -9.81 16.49 3.56
N ILE A 198 -9.22 15.50 2.90
CA ILE A 198 -7.95 14.89 3.33
C ILE A 198 -6.83 15.91 3.11
N PHE A 199 -6.31 16.45 4.20
CA PHE A 199 -5.05 17.20 4.19
C PHE A 199 -3.87 16.23 4.20
N PHE A 200 -3.94 15.19 5.02
CA PHE A 200 -2.91 14.17 5.05
C PHE A 200 -3.48 12.79 5.39
N VAL A 201 -2.92 11.75 4.77
CA VAL A 201 -3.13 10.37 5.19
C VAL A 201 -1.81 9.61 5.20
N ALA A 202 -1.50 8.96 6.32
CA ALA A 202 -0.42 7.99 6.41
C ALA A 202 -0.99 6.57 6.46
N ILE A 203 -0.33 5.67 5.74
CA ILE A 203 -0.66 4.25 5.68
C ILE A 203 0.52 3.50 6.28
N ASP A 204 0.30 2.85 7.41
CA ASP A 204 1.35 2.15 8.15
C ASP A 204 1.13 0.63 8.07
N LEU A 205 2.18 -0.12 7.74
CA LEU A 205 2.19 -1.57 7.92
C LEU A 205 2.48 -1.87 9.39
N LEU A 206 1.52 -2.47 10.06
CA LEU A 206 1.61 -2.79 11.49
C LEU A 206 2.48 -4.01 11.72
N ALA A 207 3.16 -4.03 12.87
CA ALA A 207 4.09 -5.07 13.26
C ALA A 207 3.41 -6.39 13.65
N SER A 208 2.14 -6.34 14.05
CA SER A 208 1.38 -7.54 14.40
C SER A 208 -0.13 -7.29 14.41
N ALA A 209 -0.92 -8.36 14.40
CA ALA A 209 -2.37 -8.27 14.56
C ALA A 209 -2.81 -7.65 15.90
N LYS A 210 -1.98 -7.73 16.94
CA LYS A 210 -2.27 -7.10 18.24
C LYS A 210 -2.39 -5.58 18.12
N GLU A 211 -1.64 -4.97 17.22
CA GLU A 211 -1.67 -3.52 17.00
C GLU A 211 -2.97 -3.04 16.35
N LEU A 212 -3.76 -3.92 15.73
CA LEU A 212 -5.09 -3.57 15.21
C LEU A 212 -6.05 -3.10 16.31
N LEU A 213 -5.84 -3.58 17.54
CA LEU A 213 -6.61 -3.20 18.72
C LEU A 213 -6.11 -1.89 19.36
N ASN A 214 -4.91 -1.44 18.99
CA ASN A 214 -4.32 -0.25 19.57
C ASN A 214 -4.79 1.01 18.84
N LEU A 215 -5.91 1.56 19.32
CA LEU A 215 -6.46 2.83 18.85
C LEU A 215 -5.85 4.04 19.57
N ALA A 216 -5.08 3.82 20.64
CA ALA A 216 -4.38 4.90 21.33
C ALA A 216 -3.28 5.49 20.44
N ARG A 217 -2.93 6.74 20.76
CA ARG A 217 -1.97 7.58 20.03
C ARG A 217 -0.55 7.05 20.15
#